data_AF-A0A453BSD4-F1
#
_entry.id   AF-A0A453BSD4-F1
#
_cell.length_a   1.000
_cell.length_b   1.000
_cell.length_c   1.000
_cell.angle_alpha   90.00
_cell.angle_beta   90.00
_cell.angle_gamma   90.00
#
_symmetry.space_group_name_H-M   'P 1'
#
loop_
_entity.id
_entity.type
_entity.pdbx_description
1 polymer ?
#
loop_
_entity_poly.entity_id
_entity_poly.type
_entity_poly.pdbx_seq_one_letter_code
_entity_poly.pdbx_strand_id
1 'polypeptide(L)'
;HDNVGLLLFVGEVGELSEIFQWKGEVPKGLPGWEERETEHLGEELADVLLYLVRLSDMCGVDLGKAALRKIDLNARKYPAGPGCR
;
A
#
# COMPACT_ATOMS: atom_id res chain seq x y z
N HIS A 1 15.28 -17.60 -9.77
CA HIS A 1 14.16 -17.55 -10.72
C HIS A 1 13.19 -16.44 -10.28
N ASP A 2 13.71 -15.32 -9.76
CA ASP A 2 13.02 -14.56 -8.71
C ASP A 2 12.62 -13.14 -9.16
N ASN A 3 13.08 -12.72 -10.35
CA ASN A 3 12.73 -11.43 -10.96
C ASN A 3 11.27 -11.37 -11.43
N VAL A 4 10.66 -12.53 -11.71
CA VAL A 4 9.25 -12.61 -12.15
C VAL A 4 8.32 -12.11 -11.04
N GLY A 5 8.61 -12.41 -9.78
CA GLY A 5 7.79 -11.93 -8.66
C GLY A 5 7.85 -10.41 -8.46
N LEU A 6 9.01 -9.80 -8.70
CA LEU A 6 9.17 -8.35 -8.62
C LEU A 6 8.44 -7.62 -9.75
N LEU A 7 8.49 -8.16 -10.97
CA LEU A 7 7.77 -7.62 -12.13
C LEU A 7 6.25 -7.67 -11.92
N LEU A 8 5.73 -8.76 -11.33
CA LEU A 8 4.31 -8.89 -11.01
C LEU A 8 3.88 -7.85 -9.96
N PHE A 9 4.65 -7.68 -8.88
CA PHE A 9 4.38 -6.64 -7.88
C PHE A 9 4.32 -5.23 -8.49
N VAL A 10 5.25 -4.90 -9.40
CA VAL A 10 5.24 -3.61 -10.10
C VAL A 10 4.01 -3.47 -11.00
N GLY A 11 3.53 -4.56 -11.59
CA GLY A 11 2.27 -4.62 -12.34
C GLY A 11 1.07 -4.22 -11.48
N GLU A 12 0.86 -4.88 -10.34
CA GLU A 12 -0.26 -4.60 -9.43
C GLU A 12 -0.22 -3.15 -8.89
N VAL A 13 0.97 -2.63 -8.60
CA VAL A 13 1.13 -1.22 -8.21
C VAL A 13 0.76 -0.28 -9.36
N GLY A 14 0.99 -0.69 -10.61
CA GLY A 14 0.56 0.01 -11.81
C GLY A 14 -0.97 0.04 -11.94
N GLU A 15 -1.63 -1.12 -11.82
CA GLU A 15 -3.10 -1.23 -11.86
C GLU A 15 -3.76 -0.40 -10.74
N LEU A 16 -3.25 -0.50 -9.52
CA LEU A 16 -3.65 0.38 -8.41
C LEU A 16 -3.48 1.87 -8.76
N SER A 17 -2.38 2.25 -9.43
CA SER A 17 -2.14 3.64 -9.83
C SER A 17 -3.13 4.11 -10.91
N GLU A 18 -3.56 3.23 -11.81
CA GLU A 18 -4.54 3.55 -12.86
C GLU A 18 -5.90 3.93 -12.29
N ILE A 19 -6.31 3.32 -11.17
CA ILE A 19 -7.56 3.68 -10.46
C ILE A 19 -7.57 5.17 -10.08
N PHE A 20 -6.42 5.71 -9.70
CA PHE A 20 -6.29 7.10 -9.25
C PHE A 20 -5.86 8.07 -10.34
N GLN A 21 -5.36 7.61 -11.50
CA GLN A 21 -4.71 8.49 -12.48
C GLN A 21 -5.60 9.65 -12.97
N TRP A 22 -6.93 9.44 -12.99
CA TRP A 22 -7.92 10.44 -13.41
C TRP A 22 -8.79 10.96 -12.26
N LYS A 23 -8.58 10.45 -11.04
CA LYS A 23 -9.24 10.95 -9.84
C LYS A 23 -8.37 12.11 -9.33
N GLY A 24 -8.96 13.29 -9.15
CA GLY A 24 -8.24 14.44 -8.59
C GLY A 24 -7.84 14.21 -7.12
N GLU A 25 -8.02 15.21 -6.27
CA GLU A 25 -7.89 14.96 -4.83
C GLU A 25 -8.95 13.96 -4.37
N VAL A 26 -8.51 12.83 -3.82
CA VAL A 26 -9.41 11.79 -3.29
C VAL A 26 -9.51 11.96 -1.77
N PRO A 27 -10.62 12.48 -1.25
CA PRO A 27 -10.79 12.65 0.18
C PRO A 27 -11.02 11.30 0.88
N LYS A 28 -10.72 11.27 2.18
CA LYS A 28 -10.94 10.09 3.02
C LYS A 28 -12.40 9.65 2.95
N GLY A 29 -12.62 8.35 2.82
CA GLY A 29 -13.96 7.76 2.74
C GLY A 29 -14.54 7.71 1.32
N LEU A 30 -13.77 8.13 0.30
CA LEU A 30 -14.10 7.94 -1.12
C LEU A 30 -15.53 8.41 -1.50
N PRO A 31 -15.99 9.61 -1.08
CA PRO A 31 -17.32 10.10 -1.41
C PRO A 31 -17.50 10.20 -2.93
N GLY A 32 -18.64 9.70 -3.42
CA GLY A 32 -18.96 9.70 -4.85
C GLY A 32 -18.35 8.54 -5.64
N TRP A 33 -17.71 7.59 -4.97
CA TRP A 33 -17.31 6.33 -5.59
C TRP A 33 -18.48 5.34 -5.55
N GLU A 34 -18.64 4.58 -6.62
CA GLU A 34 -19.58 3.47 -6.68
C GLU A 34 -19.01 2.26 -5.92
N GLU A 35 -19.91 1.39 -5.43
CA GLU A 35 -19.53 0.20 -4.67
C GLU A 35 -18.52 -0.69 -5.43
N ARG A 36 -18.73 -0.88 -6.74
CA ARG A 36 -17.79 -1.60 -7.61
C ARG A 36 -16.40 -0.95 -7.69
N GLU A 37 -16.31 0.39 -7.62
CA GLU A 37 -15.02 1.09 -7.66
C GLU A 37 -14.28 0.89 -6.34
N THR A 38 -15.01 0.90 -5.22
CA THR A 38 -14.43 0.62 -3.90
C THR A 38 -14.03 -0.84 -3.73
N GLU A 39 -14.78 -1.78 -4.31
CA GLU A 39 -14.45 -3.20 -4.31
C GLU A 39 -13.18 -3.46 -5.13
N HIS A 40 -13.12 -2.96 -6.37
CA HIS A 40 -11.95 -3.07 -7.22
C HIS A 40 -10.70 -2.44 -6.59
N LEU A 41 -10.82 -1.25 -5.98
CA LEU A 41 -9.72 -0.66 -5.20
C LEU A 41 -9.25 -1.58 -4.07
N GLY A 42 -10.18 -2.26 -3.39
CA GLY A 42 -9.86 -3.22 -2.34
C GLY A 42 -9.09 -4.43 -2.85
N GLU A 43 -9.45 -4.94 -4.03
CA GLU A 43 -8.75 -6.04 -4.71
C GLU A 43 -7.31 -5.66 -5.05
N GLU A 44 -7.09 -4.53 -5.72
CA GLU A 44 -5.74 -4.07 -6.08
C GLU A 44 -4.85 -3.81 -4.85
N LEU A 45 -5.42 -3.23 -3.78
CA LEU A 45 -4.72 -3.05 -2.51
C LEU A 45 -4.34 -4.41 -1.87
N ALA A 46 -5.21 -5.40 -1.97
CA ALA A 46 -4.96 -6.74 -1.45
C ALA A 46 -3.86 -7.44 -2.27
N ASP A 47 -3.86 -7.33 -3.59
CA ASP A 47 -2.85 -7.94 -4.44
C ASP A 47 -1.46 -7.37 -4.17
N VAL A 48 -1.34 -6.03 -4.10
CA VAL A 48 -0.10 -5.36 -3.67
C VAL A 48 0.39 -5.88 -2.31
N LEU A 49 -0.50 -6.04 -1.33
CA LEU A 49 -0.15 -6.55 0.00
C LEU A 49 0.31 -8.01 -0.04
N LEU A 50 -0.42 -8.89 -0.75
CA LEU A 50 -0.11 -10.31 -0.84
C LEU A 50 1.24 -10.54 -1.51
N TYR A 51 1.55 -9.78 -2.57
CA TYR A 51 2.86 -9.83 -3.20
C TYR A 51 3.97 -9.31 -2.28
N LEU A 52 3.75 -8.25 -1.50
CA LEU A 52 4.74 -7.78 -0.51
C LEU A 52 5.04 -8.84 0.55
N VAL A 53 4.01 -9.53 1.05
CA VAL A 53 4.18 -10.62 2.01
C VAL A 53 4.99 -11.74 1.38
N ARG A 54 4.65 -12.17 0.17
CA ARG A 54 5.40 -13.21 -0.56
C ARG A 54 6.84 -12.79 -0.84
N LEU A 55 7.07 -11.55 -1.26
CA LEU A 55 8.41 -11.01 -1.49
C LEU A 55 9.23 -11.00 -0.20
N SER A 56 8.62 -10.64 0.93
CA SER A 56 9.30 -10.64 2.22
C SER A 56 9.76 -12.03 2.64
N ASP A 57 8.93 -13.05 2.41
CA ASP A 57 9.26 -14.45 2.67
C ASP A 57 10.43 -14.92 1.79
N MET A 58 10.37 -14.64 0.48
CA MET A 58 11.47 -14.95 -0.46
C MET A 58 12.78 -14.25 -0.09
N CYS A 59 12.73 -13.03 0.43
CA CYS A 59 13.90 -12.27 0.85
C CYS A 59 14.38 -12.62 2.27
N GLY A 60 13.66 -13.48 3.01
CA GLY A 60 13.97 -13.79 4.42
C GLY A 60 13.81 -12.57 5.35
N VAL A 61 12.93 -11.64 5.00
CA VAL A 61 12.66 -10.42 5.77
C VAL A 61 11.38 -10.60 6.58
N ASP A 62 11.49 -10.45 7.91
CA ASP A 62 10.30 -10.30 8.77
C ASP A 62 9.66 -8.93 8.51
N LEU A 63 8.64 -8.92 7.63
CA LEU A 63 7.92 -7.72 7.22
C LEU A 63 7.21 -7.04 8.39
N GLY A 64 6.62 -7.81 9.31
CA GLY A 64 5.93 -7.26 10.48
C GLY A 64 6.88 -6.50 11.40
N LYS A 65 8.03 -7.10 11.72
CA LYS A 65 9.08 -6.44 12.51
C LYS A 65 9.66 -5.23 11.76
N ALA A 66 9.80 -5.31 10.44
CA ALA A 66 10.27 -4.18 9.63
C ALA A 66 9.29 -3.00 9.64
N ALA A 67 7.98 -3.28 9.52
CA ALA A 67 6.92 -2.28 9.57
C ALA A 67 6.88 -1.58 10.94
N LEU A 68 6.96 -2.33 12.04
CA LEU A 68 7.00 -1.75 13.39
C LEU A 68 8.19 -0.81 13.59
N ARG A 69 9.41 -1.25 13.20
CA ARG A 69 10.60 -0.39 13.25
C ARG A 69 10.41 0.88 12.41
N LYS A 70 9.76 0.76 11.25
CA LYS A 70 9.51 1.90 10.35
C LYS A 70 8.51 2.89 10.94
N ILE A 71 7.49 2.42 11.65
CA ILE A 71 6.54 3.27 12.40
C ILE A 71 7.29 4.09 13.45
N ASP A 72 8.15 3.47 14.26
CA ASP A 72 8.94 4.16 15.28
C ASP A 72 9.87 5.23 14.67
N LEU A 73 10.54 4.89 13.56
CA LEU A 73 11.37 5.84 12.82
C LEU A 73 10.57 7.00 12.24
N ASN A 74 9.38 6.73 11.70
CA ASN A 74 8.50 7.76 11.17
C ASN A 74 7.98 8.68 12.28
N ALA A 75 7.66 8.16 13.47
CA ALA A 75 7.25 8.96 14.62
C ALA A 75 8.36 9.93 15.07
N ARG A 76 9.63 9.54 14.95
CA ARG A 76 10.77 10.43 15.22
C ARG A 76 10.98 11.47 14.12
N LYS A 77 10.78 11.08 12.86
CA LYS A 77 10.98 11.95 11.68
C LYS A 77 9.84 12.97 11.52
N TYR A 78 8.61 12.57 11.86
CA TYR A 78 7.40 13.37 11.80
C TYR A 78 6.73 13.34 13.18
N PRO A 79 7.27 14.07 14.17
CA PRO A 79 6.64 14.17 15.47
C PRO A 79 5.23 14.75 15.28
N ALA A 80 4.23 14.15 15.94
CA ALA A 80 2.89 14.70 15.96
C ALA A 80 2.99 16.13 16.52
N GLY A 81 2.54 17.11 15.72
CA GLY A 81 2.53 18.51 16.14
C GLY A 81 1.76 18.68 17.45
N PRO A 82 2.11 19.66 18.29
CA PRO A 82 1.40 19.91 19.53
C PRO A 82 -0.02 20.38 19.20
N GLY A 83 -1.02 19.50 19.31
CA GLY A 83 -2.42 19.91 19.16
C GLY A 83 -3.44 18.90 18.65
N CYS A 84 -3.21 17.59 18.73
CA CYS A 84 -4.31 16.64 18.48
C CYS A 84 -4.39 15.62 19.61
N ARG A 85 -5.18 15.99 20.63
CA ARG A 85 -5.89 15.08 21.53
C ARG A 85 -7.37 15.35 21.36
#